data_AF-A0A352NAE2-F1
#
_entry.id   AF-A0A352NAE2-F1
#
_cell.length_a   1.000
_cell.length_b   1.000
_cell.length_c   1.000
_cell.angle_alpha   90.00
_cell.angle_beta   90.00
_cell.angle_gamma   90.00
#
_symmetry.space_group_name_H-M   'P 1'
#
loop_
_entity.id
_entity.type
_entity.pdbx_description
1 polymer ?
#
loop_
_entity_poly.entity_id
_entity_poly.type
_entity_poly.pdbx_seq_one_letter_code
_entity_poly.pdbx_strand_id
1 'polypeptide(L)' 'MSRKEKLQTMEAIWADLSKDDANIESPAWHGEVLKETEARVASGQEKATDWATAKRNLRKRFE' A
#
# COMPACT_ATOMS: atom_id res chain seq x y z
N MET A 1 12.36 2.41 27.37
CA MET A 1 11.77 3.23 26.28
C MET A 1 10.29 3.48 26.56
N SER A 2 9.89 4.74 26.60
CA SER A 2 8.50 5.17 26.59
C SER A 2 7.80 4.77 25.28
N ARG A 3 6.46 4.79 25.26
CA ARG A 3 5.69 4.54 24.02
C ARG A 3 6.08 5.51 22.90
N LYS A 4 6.32 6.78 23.24
CA LYS A 4 6.76 7.81 22.28
C LYS A 4 8.10 7.45 21.67
N GLU A 5 9.09 7.07 22.49
CA GLU A 5 10.42 6.68 22.01
C GLU A 5 10.37 5.44 21.12
N LYS A 6 9.52 4.46 21.46
CA LYS A 6 9.31 3.27 20.62
C LYS A 6 8.77 3.65 19.24
N LEU A 7 7.74 4.51 19.18
CA LEU A 7 7.16 4.96 17.91
C LEU A 7 8.18 5.75 17.07
N GLN A 8 8.91 6.68 17.68
CA GLN A 8 9.96 7.43 16.98
C GLN A 8 11.06 6.52 16.44
N THR A 9 11.42 5.47 17.18
CA THR A 9 12.41 4.49 16.74
C THR A 9 11.88 3.66 15.57
N MET A 10 10.63 3.20 15.62
CA MET A 10 10.01 2.51 14.49
C MET A 10 9.98 3.38 13.23
N GLU A 11 9.65 4.67 13.37
CA GLU A 11 9.59 5.59 12.25
C GLU A 11 10.98 5.87 11.64
N ALA A 12 12.01 5.97 12.48
CA ALA A 12 13.39 6.11 12.02
C ALA A 12 13.86 4.87 11.25
N ILE A 13 13.56 3.66 11.76
CA ILE A 13 13.85 2.40 11.07
C ILE A 13 13.10 2.34 9.74
N TRP A 14 11.80 2.63 9.75
CA TRP A 14 10.97 2.60 8.55
C TRP A 14 11.46 3.58 7.49
N ALA A 15 11.75 4.82 7.88
CA ALA A 15 12.28 5.84 6.98
C ALA A 15 13.64 5.46 6.41
N ASP A 16 14.47 4.74 7.16
CA ASP A 16 15.76 4.27 6.67
C ASP A 16 15.62 3.14 5.66
N LEU A 17 14.82 2.13 5.99
CA LEU A 17 14.56 0.99 5.11
C LEU A 17 13.86 1.38 3.80
N SER A 18 13.01 2.41 3.83
CA SER A 18 12.24 2.85 2.65
C SER A 18 13.04 3.71 1.66
N LYS A 19 14.29 4.08 1.96
CA LYS A 19 15.12 4.91 1.05
C LYS A 19 15.67 4.12 -0.13
N ASP A 20 15.77 2.81 0.02
CA ASP A 20 16.51 1.95 -0.92
C ASP A 20 15.60 0.90 -1.56
N ASP A 21 14.43 1.36 -2.04
CA ASP A 21 13.45 0.54 -2.78
C ASP A 21 14.08 -0.17 -4.00
N ALA A 22 15.18 0.37 -4.54
CA ALA A 22 15.89 -0.21 -5.68
C ALA A 22 16.60 -1.53 -5.36
N ASN A 23 16.87 -1.83 -4.08
CA ASN A 23 17.56 -3.05 -3.67
C ASN A 23 16.62 -4.25 -3.46
N ILE A 24 15.31 -4.04 -3.54
CA ILE A 24 14.31 -5.11 -3.41
C ILE A 24 13.68 -5.34 -4.78
N GLU A 25 14.07 -6.44 -5.43
CA GLU A 25 13.42 -6.86 -6.67
C GLU A 25 11.95 -7.17 -6.41
N SER A 26 11.07 -6.53 -7.19
CA SER A 26 9.66 -6.89 -7.18
C SER A 26 9.48 -8.34 -7.63
N PRO A 27 8.56 -9.10 -7.03
CA PRO A 27 8.23 -10.44 -7.53
C PRO A 27 7.83 -10.42 -9.02
N ALA A 28 8.16 -11.47 -9.77
CA ALA A 28 7.89 -11.52 -11.21
C ALA A 28 6.41 -11.27 -11.57
N TRP A 29 5.48 -11.73 -10.72
CA TRP A 29 4.03 -11.58 -10.92
C TRP A 29 3.51 -10.14 -10.73
N HIS A 30 4.28 -9.26 -10.07
CA HIS A 30 3.83 -7.92 -9.68
C HIS A 30 3.49 -7.07 -10.92
N GLY A 31 4.34 -7.14 -11.94
CA GLY A 31 4.12 -6.43 -13.21
C GLY A 31 2.92 -6.94 -13.99
N GLU A 32 2.60 -8.23 -13.88
CA GLU A 32 1.44 -8.83 -14.56
C GLU A 32 0.13 -8.31 -13.97
N VAL A 33 0.01 -8.32 -12.64
CA VAL A 33 -1.17 -7.85 -11.92
C VAL A 33 -1.37 -6.33 -12.11
N LEU A 34 -0.29 -5.54 -12.15
CA LEU A 34 -0.37 -4.11 -12.45
C LEU A 34 -0.96 -3.86 -13.85
N LYS A 35 -0.43 -4.53 -14.89
CA LYS A 35 -0.94 -4.41 -16.26
C LYS A 35 -2.40 -4.83 -16.38
N GLU A 36 -2.79 -5.92 -15.70
CA GLU A 36 -4.18 -6.37 -15.70
C GLU A 36 -5.09 -5.33 -15.04
N THR A 37 -4.66 -4.75 -13.92
CA THR A 37 -5.40 -3.70 -13.20
C THR A 37 -5.52 -2.44 -14.05
N GLU A 38 -4.45 -2.01 -14.71
CA GLU A 38 -4.48 -0.88 -15.65
C GLU A 38 -5.49 -1.09 -16.78
N ALA A 39 -5.54 -2.29 -17.37
CA ALA A 39 -6.50 -2.64 -18.41
C ALA A 39 -7.96 -2.61 -17.90
N ARG A 40 -8.21 -3.09 -16.68
CA ARG A 40 -9.55 -3.03 -16.05
C ARG A 40 -9.97 -1.59 -15.74
N VAL A 41 -9.03 -0.74 -15.32
CA VAL A 41 -9.30 0.68 -15.10
C VAL A 41 -9.59 1.39 -16.41
N ALA A 42 -8.78 1.16 -17.44
CA ALA A 42 -8.97 1.78 -18.77
C ALA A 42 -10.28 1.36 -19.44
N SER A 43 -10.72 0.11 -19.24
CA SER A 43 -12.01 -0.39 -19.73
C SER A 43 -13.21 -0.04 -18.85
N GLY A 44 -12.99 0.64 -17.71
CA GLY A 44 -14.04 1.04 -16.77
C GLY A 44 -14.59 -0.09 -15.89
N GLN A 45 -13.99 -1.27 -15.95
CA GLN A 45 -14.31 -2.43 -15.11
C GLN A 45 -13.85 -2.24 -13.66
N GLU A 46 -12.87 -1.36 -13.43
CA GLU A 46 -12.35 -1.03 -12.11
C GLU A 46 -12.27 0.50 -11.94
N LYS A 47 -12.51 1.00 -10.73
CA LYS A 47 -12.52 2.43 -10.42
C LYS A 47 -11.70 2.73 -9.19
N ALA A 48 -10.87 3.76 -9.28
CA ALA A 48 -10.23 4.33 -8.10
C ALA A 48 -11.29 4.88 -7.14
N THR A 49 -11.04 4.72 -5.84
CA THR A 49 -11.90 5.27 -4.79
C THR A 49 -11.04 6.04 -3.80
N ASP A 50 -11.63 7.04 -3.17
CA ASP A 50 -10.98 7.76 -2.09
C ASP A 50 -10.59 6.81 -0.95
N TRP A 51 -9.38 6.96 -0.42
CA TRP A 51 -8.82 6.07 0.59
C TRP A 51 -9.62 6.07 1.89
N ALA A 52 -10.12 7.23 2.32
CA ALA A 52 -10.95 7.30 3.52
C ALA A 52 -12.27 6.56 3.30
N THR A 53 -12.84 6.66 2.10
CA THR A 53 -14.06 5.97 1.68
C THR A 53 -13.87 4.46 1.61
N ALA A 54 -12.78 3.97 0.99
CA ALA A 54 -12.44 2.56 0.97
C ALA A 54 -12.37 1.96 2.37
N LYS A 55 -11.63 2.61 3.29
CA LYS A 55 -11.49 2.16 4.68
C LYS A 55 -12.83 2.08 5.41
N ARG A 56 -13.72 3.07 5.23
CA ARG A 56 -15.07 3.04 5.82
C ARG A 56 -15.88 1.86 5.29
N ASN A 57 -15.86 1.62 3.99
CA ASN A 57 -16.62 0.52 3.37
C ASN A 57 -16.11 -0.85 3.80
N LEU A 58 -14.79 -1.03 3.90
CA LEU A 58 -14.20 -2.27 4.40
C LEU A 58 -14.61 -2.56 5.85
N ARG A 59 -14.52 -1.56 6.74
CA ARG A 59 -14.96 -1.74 8.13
C ARG A 59 -16.43 -2.16 8.22
N LYS A 60 -17.32 -1.47 7.50
CA LYS A 60 -18.76 -1.82 7.44
C LYS A 60 -19.04 -3.23 6.93
N ARG A 61 -18.17 -3.78 6.07
CA ARG A 61 -18.36 -5.10 5.47
C ARG A 61 -18.00 -6.25 6.41
N PHE A 62 -17.17 -5.98 7.42
CA PHE A 62 -16.63 -6.96 8.35
C PHE A 62 -16.92 -6.63 9.83
N GLU A 63 -17.81 -5.67 10.09
CA GLU A 63 -18.52 -5.49 11.36
C GLU A 63 -19.67 -6.49 11.47
#